data_AF-A0A2M9TA61-F1
#
_entry.id   AF-A0A2M9TA61-F1
#
_cell.length_a   1.000
_cell.length_b   1.000
_cell.length_c   1.000
_cell.angle_alpha   90.00
_cell.angle_beta   90.00
_cell.angle_gamma   90.00
#
_symmetry.space_group_name_H-M   'P 1'
#
loop_
_entity.id
_entity.type
_entity.pdbx_description
1 polymer ?
#
loop_
_entity_poly.entity_id
_entity_poly.type
_entity_poly.pdbx_seq_one_letter_code
_entity_poly.pdbx_strand_id
1 'polypeptide(L)'
;MERQNGFTLTEMVVAMVVGVTIVIGAGQLFLSTLHTFRQTESLGRQQEALIFSVAHITATLQRHGAYDATGEPYYRLQCVPSASECRCTLQDMSRAQPLVTFQAAEGASCARDEPVGTVVGQASDVYQVVLPLGPSGQAVTFHVAHREALFHPDE
;
A
#
# COMPACT_ATOMS: atom_id res chain seq x y z
N MET A 1 36.47 -30.79 -56.89
CA MET A 1 37.42 -30.66 -55.76
C MET A 1 37.04 -29.38 -55.02
N GLU A 2 36.22 -29.50 -53.98
CA GLU A 2 35.73 -28.35 -53.22
C GLU A 2 36.83 -27.87 -52.27
N ARG A 3 37.24 -26.60 -52.39
CA ARG A 3 38.18 -25.95 -51.46
C ARG A 3 37.45 -25.71 -50.15
N GLN A 4 37.84 -26.43 -49.11
CA GLN A 4 37.46 -26.11 -47.74
C GLN A 4 38.18 -24.82 -47.35
N ASN A 5 37.48 -23.69 -47.43
CA ASN A 5 37.96 -22.43 -46.88
C ASN A 5 37.77 -22.50 -45.35
N GLY A 6 38.86 -22.75 -44.63
CA GLY A 6 38.88 -22.77 -43.17
C GLY A 6 38.56 -21.40 -42.58
N PHE A 7 37.86 -21.40 -41.46
CA PHE A 7 37.46 -20.20 -40.72
C PHE A 7 38.69 -19.50 -40.13
N THR A 8 38.79 -18.19 -40.32
CA THR A 8 39.92 -17.42 -39.80
C THR A 8 39.77 -17.15 -38.31
N LEU A 9 40.90 -17.03 -37.58
CA LEU A 9 40.89 -16.72 -36.14
C LEU A 9 40.14 -15.41 -35.84
N THR A 10 40.24 -14.44 -36.75
CA THR A 10 39.51 -13.17 -36.70
C THR A 10 38.00 -13.35 -36.80
N GLU A 11 37.50 -14.21 -37.70
CA GLU A 11 36.06 -14.46 -37.80
C GLU A 11 35.52 -15.14 -36.54
N MET A 12 36.31 -15.99 -35.89
CA MET A 12 35.90 -16.66 -34.65
C MET A 12 35.77 -15.70 -33.49
N VAL A 13 36.72 -14.77 -33.34
CA VAL A 13 36.64 -13.74 -32.31
C VAL A 13 35.45 -12.81 -32.56
N VAL A 14 35.19 -12.42 -33.81
CA VAL A 14 34.03 -11.59 -34.15
C VAL A 14 32.72 -12.30 -33.83
N ALA A 15 32.57 -13.57 -34.20
CA ALA A 15 31.38 -14.35 -33.92
C ALA A 15 31.12 -14.48 -32.40
N MET A 16 32.18 -14.71 -31.62
CA MET A 16 32.08 -14.80 -30.16
C MET A 16 31.70 -13.46 -29.52
N VAL A 17 32.30 -12.35 -29.98
CA VAL A 17 32.00 -11.00 -29.47
C VAL A 17 30.56 -10.61 -29.77
N VAL A 18 30.06 -10.89 -30.98
CA VAL A 18 28.65 -10.65 -31.34
C VAL A 18 27.72 -11.48 -30.47
N GLY A 19 28.02 -12.77 -30.27
CA GLY A 19 27.24 -13.64 -29.39
C GLY A 19 27.17 -13.14 -27.95
N VAL A 20 28.31 -12.77 -27.35
CA VAL A 20 28.37 -12.22 -25.99
C VAL A 20 27.60 -10.91 -25.87
N THR A 21 27.71 -10.02 -26.86
CA THR A 21 27.00 -8.74 -26.87
C THR A 21 25.48 -8.93 -26.84
N ILE A 22 24.96 -9.88 -27.61
CA ILE A 22 23.53 -10.21 -27.64
C ILE A 22 23.07 -10.76 -26.29
N VAL A 23 23.84 -11.69 -25.70
CA VAL A 23 23.52 -12.30 -24.40
C VAL A 23 23.50 -11.25 -23.28
N ILE A 24 24.47 -10.34 -23.26
CA ILE A 24 24.51 -9.23 -22.27
C ILE A 24 23.32 -8.30 -22.47
N GLY A 25 23.00 -7.92 -23.70
CA GLY A 25 21.85 -7.05 -24.01
C GLY A 25 20.52 -7.67 -23.58
N ALA A 26 20.30 -8.96 -23.89
CA ALA A 26 19.12 -9.69 -23.46
C ALA A 26 19.05 -9.85 -21.93
N GLY A 27 20.19 -10.07 -21.27
CA GLY A 27 20.29 -10.16 -19.82
C GLY A 27 19.85 -8.87 -19.12
N GLN A 28 20.24 -7.71 -19.64
CA GLN A 28 19.81 -6.41 -19.09
C GLN A 28 18.29 -6.21 -19.21
N LEU A 29 17.70 -6.56 -20.36
CA LEU A 29 16.24 -6.47 -20.55
C LEU A 29 15.49 -7.42 -19.61
N PHE A 30 16.00 -8.64 -19.41
CA PHE A 30 15.42 -9.61 -18.50
C PHE A 30 15.47 -9.12 -17.04
N LEU A 31 16.61 -8.60 -16.59
CA LEU A 31 16.77 -8.03 -15.25
C LEU A 31 15.89 -6.80 -15.03
N SER A 32 15.81 -5.90 -16.02
CA SER A 32 14.93 -4.74 -15.96
C SER A 32 13.47 -5.14 -15.82
N THR A 33 13.03 -6.16 -16.55
CA THR A 33 11.67 -6.69 -16.48
C THR A 33 11.38 -7.27 -15.10
N LEU A 34 12.31 -8.04 -14.53
CA LEU A 34 12.20 -8.57 -13.17
C LEU A 34 12.11 -7.47 -12.11
N HIS A 35 12.85 -6.37 -12.29
CA HIS A 35 12.83 -5.22 -11.40
C HIS A 35 11.48 -4.49 -11.45
N THR A 36 10.93 -4.26 -12.66
CA THR A 36 9.62 -3.65 -12.86
C THR A 36 8.50 -4.49 -12.24
N PHE A 37 8.53 -5.82 -12.39
CA PHE A 37 7.52 -6.71 -11.80
C PHE A 37 7.48 -6.64 -10.26
N ARG A 38 8.63 -6.60 -9.60
CA ARG A 38 8.68 -6.50 -8.13
C ARG A 38 8.14 -5.16 -7.63
N GLN A 39 8.38 -4.09 -8.38
CA GLN A 39 7.88 -2.76 -8.03
C GLN A 39 6.35 -2.68 -8.16
N THR A 40 5.77 -3.23 -9.24
CA THR A 40 4.31 -3.25 -9.43
C THR A 40 3.58 -4.17 -8.45
N GLU A 41 4.17 -5.28 -8.03
CA GLU A 41 3.57 -6.20 -7.06
C GLU A 41 3.45 -5.56 -5.66
N SER A 42 4.44 -4.77 -5.24
CA SER A 42 4.36 -4.03 -3.96
C SER A 42 3.28 -2.94 -4.00
N LEU A 43 3.16 -2.25 -5.14
CA LEU A 43 2.13 -1.24 -5.37
C LEU A 43 0.72 -1.86 -5.39
N GLY A 44 0.56 -3.03 -6.02
CA GLY A 44 -0.71 -3.75 -6.09
C GLY A 44 -1.24 -4.14 -4.71
N ARG A 45 -0.38 -4.72 -3.86
CA ARG A 45 -0.75 -5.09 -2.48
C ARG A 45 -1.16 -3.88 -1.63
N GLN A 46 -0.48 -2.75 -1.78
CA GLN A 46 -0.83 -1.51 -1.06
C GLN A 46 -2.19 -0.96 -1.51
N GLN A 47 -2.48 -1.01 -2.81
CA GLN A 47 -3.77 -0.57 -3.34
C GLN A 47 -4.92 -1.46 -2.87
N GLU A 48 -4.73 -2.78 -2.86
CA GLU A 48 -5.75 -3.72 -2.38
C GLU A 48 -6.02 -3.54 -0.88
N ALA A 49 -4.96 -3.38 -0.08
CA ALA A 49 -5.04 -3.02 1.33
C ALA A 49 -5.81 -1.71 1.57
N LEU A 50 -5.56 -0.67 0.78
CA LEU A 50 -6.26 0.60 0.87
C LEU A 50 -7.75 0.46 0.53
N ILE A 51 -8.07 -0.17 -0.61
CA ILE A 51 -9.46 -0.35 -1.05
C ILE A 51 -10.24 -1.15 -0.01
N PHE A 52 -9.67 -2.24 0.47
CA PHE A 52 -10.28 -3.08 1.50
C PHE A 52 -10.52 -2.29 2.80
N SER A 53 -9.50 -1.57 3.29
CA SER A 53 -9.60 -0.78 4.52
C SER A 53 -10.67 0.31 4.42
N VAL A 54 -10.67 1.08 3.32
CA VAL A 54 -11.63 2.17 3.09
C VAL A 54 -13.05 1.61 3.00
N ALA A 55 -13.27 0.52 2.26
CA ALA A 55 -14.58 -0.09 2.13
C ALA A 55 -15.12 -0.59 3.48
N HIS A 56 -14.28 -1.26 4.27
CA HIS A 56 -14.69 -1.79 5.57
C HIS A 56 -14.95 -0.68 6.60
N ILE A 57 -14.03 0.28 6.73
CA ILE A 57 -14.18 1.41 7.67
C ILE A 57 -15.43 2.21 7.31
N THR A 58 -15.59 2.57 6.03
CA THR A 58 -16.74 3.37 5.58
C THR A 58 -18.06 2.65 5.86
N ALA A 59 -18.15 1.35 5.55
CA ALA A 59 -19.36 0.58 5.80
C ALA A 59 -19.71 0.49 7.29
N THR A 60 -18.71 0.35 8.17
CA THR A 60 -18.91 0.31 9.62
C THR A 60 -19.30 1.69 10.16
N LEU A 61 -18.56 2.74 9.82
CA LEU A 61 -18.82 4.11 10.28
C LEU A 61 -20.19 4.63 9.81
N GLN A 62 -20.61 4.28 8.59
CA GLN A 62 -21.95 4.61 8.11
C GLN A 62 -23.07 3.94 8.91
N ARG A 63 -22.85 2.72 9.42
CA ARG A 63 -23.87 1.95 10.15
C ARG A 63 -23.88 2.22 11.64
N HIS A 64 -22.71 2.26 12.26
CA HIS A 64 -22.56 2.26 13.72
C HIS A 64 -21.86 3.53 14.24
N GLY A 65 -21.31 4.38 13.37
CA GLY A 65 -20.43 5.48 13.78
C GLY A 65 -19.00 4.99 14.02
N ALA A 66 -18.14 5.89 14.52
CA ALA A 66 -16.74 5.55 14.81
C ALA A 66 -16.54 4.85 16.15
N TYR A 67 -17.47 5.05 17.09
CA TYR A 67 -17.42 4.53 18.45
C TYR A 67 -18.62 3.64 18.72
N ASP A 68 -18.43 2.63 19.56
CA ASP A 68 -19.51 1.76 20.02
C ASP A 68 -20.32 2.42 21.16
N ALA A 69 -21.34 1.70 21.64
CA ALA A 69 -22.20 2.17 22.73
C ALA A 69 -21.47 2.39 24.07
N THR A 70 -20.25 1.85 24.23
CA THR A 70 -19.40 2.03 25.41
C THR A 70 -18.39 3.17 25.25
N GLY A 71 -18.32 3.78 24.06
CA GLY A 71 -17.37 4.84 23.72
C GLY A 71 -16.01 4.34 23.24
N GLU A 72 -15.87 3.04 22.96
CA GLU A 72 -14.64 2.47 22.41
C GLU A 72 -14.66 2.55 20.87
N PRO A 73 -13.52 2.85 20.22
CA PRO A 73 -13.45 2.98 18.77
C PRO A 73 -13.54 1.61 18.09
N TYR A 74 -14.29 1.50 17.00
CA TYR A 74 -14.35 0.25 16.21
C TYR A 74 -13.01 -0.12 15.58
N TYR A 75 -12.23 0.90 15.21
CA TYR A 75 -10.94 0.73 14.55
C TYR A 75 -9.85 1.57 15.20
N ARG A 76 -8.65 0.99 15.29
CA ARG A 76 -7.47 1.65 15.83
C ARG A 76 -6.30 1.52 14.87
N LEU A 77 -5.54 2.59 14.70
CA LEU A 77 -4.33 2.59 13.91
C LEU A 77 -3.13 2.54 14.85
N GLN A 78 -2.40 1.43 14.82
CA GLN A 78 -1.19 1.24 15.59
C GLN A 78 0.04 1.23 14.66
N CYS A 79 0.90 2.22 14.79
CA CYS A 79 2.15 2.32 14.03
C CYS A 79 3.34 2.15 14.97
N VAL A 80 4.25 1.24 14.61
CA VAL A 80 5.48 0.97 15.34
C VAL A 80 6.70 1.16 14.44
N PRO A 81 7.81 1.73 14.96
CA PRO A 81 9.04 1.86 14.20
C PRO A 81 9.65 0.49 13.90
N SER A 82 10.11 0.31 12.66
CA SER A 82 10.72 -0.91 12.16
C SER A 82 11.96 -0.58 11.34
N ALA A 83 13.12 -0.53 12.00
CA ALA A 83 14.43 -0.19 11.43
C ALA A 83 14.49 1.18 10.71
N SER A 84 14.06 1.26 9.44
CA SER A 84 14.03 2.46 8.59
C SER A 84 12.65 2.75 8.01
N GLU A 85 11.62 2.05 8.47
CA GLU A 85 10.24 2.14 7.99
C GLU A 85 9.25 2.10 9.16
N CYS A 86 8.04 2.61 8.95
CA CYS A 86 6.95 2.49 9.92
C CYS A 86 6.06 1.31 9.57
N ARG A 87 5.92 0.35 10.49
CA ARG A 87 4.93 -0.72 10.34
C ARG A 87 3.64 -0.28 11.02
N CYS A 88 2.62 -0.02 10.22
CA CYS A 88 1.29 0.34 10.68
C CYS A 88 0.33 -0.83 10.54
N THR A 89 -0.47 -1.06 11.57
CA THR A 89 -1.52 -2.08 11.59
C THR A 89 -2.84 -1.40 11.92
N LEU A 90 -3.80 -1.55 11.00
CA LEU A 90 -5.19 -1.21 11.24
C LEU A 90 -5.85 -2.39 11.95
N GLN A 91 -6.34 -2.17 13.17
CA GLN A 91 -6.96 -3.19 14.00
C GLN A 91 -8.47 -2.97 14.10
N ASP A 92 -9.23 -4.04 13.99
CA ASP A 92 -10.65 -4.10 14.31
C ASP A 92 -10.80 -4.47 15.79
N MET A 93 -11.25 -3.53 16.60
CA MET A 93 -11.40 -3.71 18.05
C MET A 93 -12.62 -4.55 18.40
N SER A 94 -13.64 -4.59 17.54
CA SER A 94 -14.84 -5.42 17.77
C SER A 94 -14.55 -6.91 17.69
N ARG A 95 -13.53 -7.28 16.90
CA ARG A 95 -13.11 -8.67 16.68
C ARG A 95 -11.71 -8.99 17.23
N ALA A 96 -11.05 -8.00 17.83
CA ALA A 96 -9.66 -8.06 18.30
C ALA A 96 -8.69 -8.63 17.25
N GLN A 97 -8.85 -8.23 15.98
CA GLN A 97 -8.10 -8.79 14.85
C GLN A 97 -7.42 -7.71 14.01
N PRO A 98 -6.18 -7.95 13.54
CA PRO A 98 -5.53 -7.06 12.58
C PRO A 98 -6.26 -7.17 11.24
N LEU A 99 -6.76 -6.04 10.74
CA LEU A 99 -7.46 -5.98 9.46
C LEU A 99 -6.45 -5.92 8.30
N VAL A 100 -5.48 -5.01 8.41
CA VAL A 100 -4.43 -4.79 7.41
C VAL A 100 -3.15 -4.34 8.10
N THR A 101 -2.00 -4.86 7.64
CA THR A 101 -0.67 -4.36 8.04
C THR A 101 0.07 -3.86 6.82
N PHE A 102 0.70 -2.69 6.93
CA PHE A 102 1.37 -2.01 5.84
C PHE A 102 2.60 -1.23 6.31
N GLN A 103 3.45 -0.87 5.36
CA GLN A 103 4.63 -0.06 5.60
C GLN A 103 4.36 1.38 5.13
N ALA A 104 4.65 2.35 6.00
CA ALA A 104 4.60 3.78 5.68
C ALA A 104 6.02 4.36 5.72
N ALA A 105 6.28 5.33 4.83
CA ALA A 105 7.55 6.05 4.80
C ALA A 105 7.74 6.91 6.06
N GLU A 106 8.99 7.13 6.46
CA GLU A 106 9.32 7.94 7.65
C GLU A 106 8.81 9.39 7.55
N GLY A 107 8.18 9.86 8.62
CA GLY A 107 7.70 11.22 8.84
C GLY A 107 7.44 11.46 10.34
N ALA A 108 7.12 12.71 10.73
CA ALA A 108 7.00 13.13 12.14
C ALA A 108 6.18 12.14 12.99
N SER A 109 6.84 11.60 14.03
CA SER A 109 6.42 10.53 14.96
C SER A 109 5.76 9.31 14.29
N CYS A 110 6.60 8.32 14.00
CA CYS A 110 6.20 6.99 13.54
C CYS A 110 5.31 6.24 14.54
N ALA A 111 5.63 6.36 15.83
CA ALA A 111 4.87 5.74 16.89
C ALA A 111 3.51 6.45 17.03
N ARG A 112 2.44 5.73 16.69
CA ARG A 112 1.05 6.24 16.76
C ARG A 112 0.15 5.13 17.28
N ASP A 113 -0.79 5.51 18.12
CA ASP A 113 -1.83 4.62 18.61
C ASP A 113 -3.12 5.43 18.78
N GLU A 114 -3.83 5.60 17.66
CA GLU A 114 -4.92 6.57 17.54
C GLU A 114 -6.22 5.87 17.08
N PRO A 115 -7.38 6.29 17.61
CA PRO A 115 -8.67 5.82 17.11
C PRO A 115 -8.88 6.31 15.67
N VAL A 116 -9.53 5.48 14.86
CA VAL A 116 -9.86 5.82 13.48
C VAL A 116 -11.28 6.36 13.42
N GLY A 117 -11.44 7.57 12.87
CA GLY A 117 -12.73 8.26 12.81
C GLY A 117 -12.86 9.31 13.90
N THR A 118 -12.21 10.46 13.71
CA THR A 118 -12.34 11.63 14.60
C THR A 118 -13.52 12.49 14.14
N VAL A 119 -14.33 12.97 15.07
CA VAL A 119 -15.45 13.87 14.75
C VAL A 119 -14.92 15.18 14.16
N VAL A 120 -15.53 15.66 13.08
CA VAL A 120 -15.17 16.93 12.44
C VAL A 120 -16.18 18.02 12.77
N GLY A 121 -15.73 19.05 13.47
CA GLY A 121 -16.56 20.22 13.79
C GLY A 121 -17.55 19.93 14.92
N GLN A 122 -18.67 20.67 14.93
CA GLN A 122 -19.72 20.52 15.96
C GLN A 122 -20.77 19.46 15.61
N ALA A 123 -20.72 18.88 14.40
CA ALA A 123 -21.62 17.82 13.99
C ALA A 123 -21.05 16.47 14.46
N SER A 124 -21.72 15.82 15.41
CA SER A 124 -21.32 14.51 15.99
C SER A 124 -21.28 13.37 14.97
N ASP A 125 -21.77 13.61 13.75
CA ASP A 125 -22.18 12.55 12.84
C ASP A 125 -21.34 12.47 11.58
N VAL A 126 -20.34 13.33 11.44
CA VAL A 126 -19.35 13.28 10.36
C VAL A 126 -17.97 12.99 10.95
N TYR A 127 -17.41 11.86 10.52
CA TYR A 127 -16.12 11.36 10.97
C TYR A 127 -15.07 11.55 9.89
N GLN A 128 -13.92 12.11 10.25
CA GLN A 128 -12.73 12.14 9.43
C GLN A 128 -11.86 10.94 9.73
N VAL A 129 -11.47 10.26 8.67
CA VAL A 129 -10.58 9.12 8.70
C VAL A 129 -9.29 9.50 7.99
N VAL A 130 -8.16 9.29 8.65
CA VAL A 130 -6.82 9.55 8.13
C VAL A 130 -6.02 8.25 8.14
N LEU A 131 -5.60 7.77 6.97
CA LEU A 131 -4.83 6.53 6.83
C LEU A 131 -3.52 6.78 6.07
N PRO A 132 -2.35 6.41 6.61
CA PRO A 132 -1.06 6.56 5.92
C PRO A 132 -0.80 5.45 4.87
N LEU A 133 -1.82 5.14 4.06
CA LEU A 133 -1.84 4.07 3.06
C LEU A 133 -1.64 4.58 1.62
N GLY A 134 -1.42 5.89 1.44
CA GLY A 134 -1.21 6.48 0.13
C GLY A 134 0.15 6.14 -0.48
N PRO A 135 0.38 6.53 -1.75
CA PRO A 135 1.68 6.37 -2.40
C PRO A 135 2.79 6.97 -1.53
N SER A 136 3.86 6.23 -1.31
CA SER A 136 4.98 6.66 -0.46
C SER A 136 4.58 7.01 0.99
N GLY A 137 3.53 6.39 1.54
CA GLY A 137 3.07 6.62 2.91
C GLY A 137 2.31 7.92 3.13
N GLN A 138 1.86 8.57 2.05
CA GLN A 138 1.02 9.77 2.16
C GLN A 138 -0.29 9.47 2.90
N ALA A 139 -0.73 10.44 3.71
CA ALA A 139 -2.00 10.35 4.41
C ALA A 139 -3.17 10.52 3.45
N VAL A 140 -4.01 9.49 3.35
CA VAL A 140 -5.30 9.53 2.66
C VAL A 140 -6.35 9.93 3.68
N THR A 141 -7.00 11.06 3.43
CA THR A 141 -8.05 11.61 4.30
C THR A 141 -9.39 11.50 3.60
N PHE A 142 -10.40 10.96 4.28
CA PHE A 142 -11.78 10.93 3.79
C PHE A 142 -12.76 11.15 4.92
N HIS A 143 -13.98 11.56 4.56
CA HIS A 143 -15.05 11.86 5.51
C HIS A 143 -16.18 10.85 5.34
N VAL A 144 -16.73 10.39 6.46
CA VAL A 144 -17.82 9.42 6.50
C VAL A 144 -18.92 9.98 7.39
N ALA A 145 -20.11 10.17 6.82
CA ALA A 145 -21.30 10.51 7.58
C ALA A 145 -21.97 9.24 8.13
N HIS A 146 -22.39 9.27 9.38
CA HIS A 146 -23.26 8.24 9.96
C HIS A 146 -24.66 8.36 9.38
N ARG A 147 -25.23 7.23 8.98
CA ARG A 147 -26.45 7.22 8.16
C ARG A 147 -27.67 7.70 8.94
N GLU A 148 -27.79 7.38 10.23
CA GLU A 148 -28.98 7.72 11.01
C GLU A 148 -29.11 9.24 11.21
N ALA A 149 -27.97 9.92 11.40
CA ALA A 149 -27.93 11.38 11.51
C ALA A 149 -28.39 12.11 10.24
N LEU A 150 -28.23 11.51 9.06
CA LEU A 150 -28.71 12.11 7.80
C LEU A 150 -30.24 12.09 7.69
N PHE A 151 -30.93 11.25 8.48
CA PHE A 151 -32.39 11.14 8.46
C PHE A 151 -33.07 11.97 9.57
N HIS A 152 -32.33 12.37 10.61
CA HIS A 152 -32.78 13.29 11.67
C HIS A 152 -31.75 14.41 11.88
N PRO A 153 -31.61 15.35 10.92
CA PRO A 153 -30.61 16.42 11.00
C PRO A 153 -30.90 17.48 12.08
N ASP A 154 -32.08 17.48 12.70
CA ASP A 154 -32.50 18.47 13.70
C ASP A 154 -33.49 17.84 14.70
N GLU A 155 -33.01 17.52 15.91
CA GLU A 155 -33.75 17.70 17.17
C GLU A 155 -32.92 18.59 18.10
#